data_AF-A0AAD5LLD0-F1
#
_entry.id   AF-A0AAD5LLD0-F1
#
_cell.length_a   1.000
_cell.length_b   1.000
_cell.length_c   1.000
_cell.angle_alpha   90.00
_cell.angle_beta   90.00
_cell.angle_gamma   90.00
#
_symmetry.space_group_name_H-M   'P 1'
#
loop_
_entity.id
_entity.type
_entity.pdbx_description
1 polymer ?
#
loop_
_entity_poly.entity_id
_entity_poly.type
_entity_poly.pdbx_seq_one_letter_code
_entity_poly.pdbx_strand_id
1 'polypeptide(L)'
;MGDLRQRRGGHGLPADAVSEPKVSSFPSDDGLRKRRRGSHHTSVPKVTPLVIGFVLFYALFLATVGHYHTWLPDPRGLDAPSDVFSEARSRVVLDTIMSFGYRPVGSKANDELTPQYLLSQINEIKSNAVDDVRIEIDVQRPTGAFGLNFLEQFQNIYANVTNIVVRVSSATPDGREDANGTDALLISSHYDAAIGAGAASDDGVSIAIMVELLRYYSRQPPKHAAIVFNFNGAEETILQAAHGFITQHKWTQDIRAFINLEAAGAGGRELLFQTGSDELALAYAEGAKYPHASIIAQEVFQTGVIPADTDFRIYRDFGAIAGMDFAYIANGYVYHTRLDDTSRIQPGAIQRLGDNLVGVIHHLVNEPATNRRKIHLHFTGPAFLHIYIDAKKTRLTSWSIGEGVNGPVPSTEGTYILQFATGIPPASFHFWIEAESNAPIEIGLTGHFLEERTTQMQEFLDALPSWVHVAEIVSTWRSQVI
;
A
#
# COMPACT_ATOMS: atom_id res chain seq x y z
N MET A 1 -31.98 13.94 -66.37
CA MET A 1 -32.92 12.90 -65.90
C MET A 1 -33.38 13.36 -64.52
N GLY A 2 -34.47 14.10 -64.32
CA GLY A 2 -35.84 14.07 -64.87
C GLY A 2 -36.73 13.99 -63.61
N ASP A 3 -37.87 14.67 -63.42
CA ASP A 3 -38.68 15.59 -64.22
C ASP A 3 -39.69 16.23 -63.22
N LEU A 4 -39.71 17.56 -63.06
CA LEU A 4 -40.76 18.51 -63.51
C LEU A 4 -42.18 18.46 -62.86
N ARG A 5 -42.51 19.62 -62.26
CA ARG A 5 -43.75 20.44 -62.35
C ARG A 5 -45.06 19.99 -61.67
N GLN A 6 -45.65 20.93 -60.92
CA GLN A 6 -46.72 21.80 -61.45
C GLN A 6 -46.96 23.08 -60.62
N ARG A 7 -47.35 24.14 -61.34
CA ARG A 7 -47.71 25.52 -60.91
C ARG A 7 -49.21 25.75 -61.11
N ARG A 8 -49.70 26.81 -60.45
CA ARG A 8 -50.71 27.85 -60.82
C ARG A 8 -51.89 27.88 -59.83
N GLY A 9 -52.45 29.03 -59.47
CA GLY A 9 -52.33 30.38 -60.04
C GLY A 9 -52.82 31.45 -59.07
N GLY A 10 -52.61 32.72 -59.44
CA GLY A 10 -53.06 33.90 -58.70
C GLY A 10 -54.13 34.71 -59.43
N HIS A 11 -54.56 35.80 -58.80
CA HIS A 11 -55.07 37.09 -59.31
C HIS A 11 -55.63 37.86 -58.08
N GLY A 12 -55.52 39.17 -57.89
CA GLY A 12 -55.12 40.26 -58.78
C GLY A 12 -54.78 41.55 -58.00
N LEU A 13 -54.33 42.52 -58.79
CA LEU A 13 -53.78 43.87 -58.57
C LEU A 13 -54.90 44.96 -58.45
N PRO A 14 -54.62 46.29 -58.42
CA PRO A 14 -53.43 47.08 -57.99
C PRO A 14 -53.76 48.42 -57.23
N ALA A 15 -52.70 49.17 -56.89
CA ALA A 15 -52.52 50.65 -57.03
C ALA A 15 -53.39 51.61 -56.16
N ASP A 16 -52.98 52.80 -55.73
CA ASP A 16 -51.77 53.62 -55.83
C ASP A 16 -51.97 54.83 -54.88
N ALA A 17 -50.88 55.59 -54.68
CA ALA A 17 -50.85 57.04 -54.43
C ALA A 17 -50.92 57.59 -52.99
N VAL A 18 -49.77 58.18 -52.64
CA VAL A 18 -49.48 59.12 -51.55
C VAL A 18 -50.17 60.47 -51.80
N SER A 19 -50.72 61.10 -50.76
CA SER A 19 -50.84 62.57 -50.66
C SER A 19 -50.83 63.04 -49.19
N GLU A 20 -49.92 63.96 -48.87
CA GLU A 20 -49.84 64.76 -47.63
C GLU A 20 -50.82 65.97 -47.69
N PRO A 21 -50.80 66.97 -46.77
CA PRO A 21 -51.01 66.98 -45.30
C PRO A 21 -52.05 68.05 -44.86
N LYS A 22 -52.45 68.09 -43.57
CA LYS A 22 -52.57 69.30 -42.68
C LYS A 22 -53.61 69.19 -41.54
N VAL A 23 -53.08 69.28 -40.31
CA VAL A 23 -53.46 70.09 -39.13
C VAL A 23 -54.89 70.64 -38.96
N SER A 24 -55.52 70.28 -37.83
CA SER A 24 -56.26 71.10 -36.84
C SER A 24 -57.18 70.14 -36.05
N SER A 25 -57.47 70.18 -34.75
CA SER A 25 -57.37 71.15 -33.66
C SER A 25 -57.81 70.44 -32.36
N PHE A 26 -57.20 70.77 -31.21
CA PHE A 26 -57.70 70.42 -29.85
C PHE A 26 -58.98 71.21 -29.52
N PRO A 27 -59.88 70.76 -28.60
CA PRO A 27 -59.67 70.81 -27.13
C PRO A 27 -60.34 69.59 -26.40
N SER A 28 -60.31 69.34 -25.10
CA SER A 28 -59.92 70.02 -23.85
C SER A 28 -59.80 68.95 -22.75
N ASP A 29 -59.04 69.28 -21.71
CA ASP A 29 -58.94 68.61 -20.40
C ASP A 29 -60.26 68.05 -19.86
N ASP A 30 -60.23 66.81 -19.35
CA ASP A 30 -60.70 66.51 -17.99
C ASP A 30 -60.43 65.05 -17.56
N GLY A 31 -59.91 64.88 -16.34
CA GLY A 31 -60.31 63.77 -15.48
C GLY A 31 -59.52 62.45 -15.51
N LEU A 32 -58.49 62.38 -14.64
CA LEU A 32 -58.20 61.24 -13.76
C LEU A 32 -57.79 59.88 -14.38
N ARG A 33 -56.47 59.62 -14.44
CA ARG A 33 -55.85 58.42 -13.83
C ARG A 33 -54.32 58.49 -13.83
N LYS A 34 -53.73 58.72 -12.64
CA LYS A 34 -52.29 58.50 -12.37
C LYS A 34 -51.94 57.02 -12.61
N ARG A 35 -51.40 56.69 -13.78
CA ARG A 35 -50.68 55.42 -14.00
C ARG A 35 -49.26 55.58 -13.46
N ARG A 36 -49.00 55.00 -12.28
CA ARG A 36 -47.64 54.75 -11.78
C ARG A 36 -46.86 53.96 -12.85
N ARG A 37 -45.80 54.56 -13.40
CA ARG A 37 -44.76 53.81 -14.13
C ARG A 37 -44.02 52.96 -13.10
N GLY A 38 -44.39 51.69 -12.99
CA GLY A 38 -43.58 50.70 -12.28
C GLY A 38 -42.32 50.46 -13.09
N SER A 39 -41.16 50.80 -12.52
CA SER A 39 -39.88 50.27 -12.98
C SER A 39 -39.91 48.76 -12.79
N HIS A 40 -39.93 47.99 -13.87
CA HIS A 40 -39.72 46.54 -13.80
C HIS A 40 -38.23 46.30 -13.50
N HIS A 41 -37.87 46.32 -12.22
CA HIS A 41 -36.66 45.62 -11.79
C HIS A 41 -36.93 44.13 -12.00
N THR A 42 -36.29 43.53 -12.99
CA THR A 42 -36.16 42.08 -13.08
C THR A 42 -35.38 41.63 -11.85
N SER A 43 -36.09 41.19 -10.80
CA SER A 43 -35.45 40.54 -9.67
C SER A 43 -34.75 39.31 -10.22
N VAL A 44 -33.41 39.30 -10.17
CA VAL A 44 -32.64 38.08 -10.43
C VAL A 44 -33.30 36.99 -9.59
N PRO A 45 -33.80 35.89 -10.19
CA PRO A 45 -34.51 34.88 -9.43
C PRO A 45 -33.59 34.42 -8.31
N LYS A 46 -34.10 34.34 -7.07
CA LYS A 46 -33.31 33.97 -5.87
C LYS A 46 -32.55 32.64 -6.02
N VAL A 47 -32.89 31.87 -7.05
CA VAL A 47 -32.20 30.65 -7.50
C VAL A 47 -30.80 30.93 -8.09
N THR A 48 -30.59 32.04 -8.79
CA THR A 48 -29.29 32.39 -9.41
C THR A 48 -28.15 32.58 -8.40
N PRO A 49 -28.28 33.35 -7.29
CA PRO A 49 -27.21 33.44 -6.30
C PRO A 49 -26.97 32.11 -5.55
N LEU A 50 -28.00 31.28 -5.39
CA LEU A 50 -27.85 29.93 -4.80
C LEU A 50 -27.06 29.00 -5.74
N VAL A 51 -27.36 29.01 -7.04
CA VAL A 51 -26.63 28.23 -8.05
C VAL A 51 -25.19 28.72 -8.16
N ILE A 52 -24.97 30.04 -8.19
CA ILE A 52 -23.61 30.61 -8.21
C ILE A 52 -22.85 30.22 -6.93
N GLY A 53 -23.48 30.31 -5.76
CA GLY A 53 -22.88 29.89 -4.49
C GLY A 53 -22.52 28.40 -4.48
N PHE A 54 -23.41 27.54 -4.99
CA PHE A 54 -23.16 26.11 -5.14
C PHE A 54 -21.98 25.83 -6.08
N VAL A 55 -21.94 26.47 -7.26
CA VAL A 55 -20.84 26.31 -8.22
C VAL A 55 -19.51 26.79 -7.62
N LEU A 56 -19.50 27.95 -6.95
CA LEU A 56 -18.30 28.47 -6.29
C LEU A 56 -17.83 27.57 -5.15
N PHE A 57 -18.76 27.02 -4.36
CA PHE A 57 -18.43 26.05 -3.32
C PHE A 57 -17.75 24.81 -3.90
N TYR A 58 -18.33 24.19 -4.94
CA TYR A 58 -17.73 23.02 -5.58
C TYR A 58 -16.40 23.36 -6.28
N ALA A 59 -16.29 24.52 -6.93
CA ALA A 59 -15.05 24.95 -7.55
C ALA A 59 -13.93 25.15 -6.50
N LEU A 60 -14.25 25.82 -5.38
CA LEU A 60 -13.29 26.01 -4.28
C LEU A 60 -12.95 24.68 -3.61
N PHE A 61 -13.94 23.81 -3.38
CA PHE A 61 -13.74 22.48 -2.82
C PHE A 61 -12.80 21.65 -3.71
N LEU A 62 -13.07 21.55 -5.01
CA LEU A 62 -12.23 20.84 -5.97
C LEU A 62 -10.83 21.46 -6.10
N ALA A 63 -10.72 22.79 -6.10
CA ALA A 63 -9.42 23.46 -6.10
C ALA A 63 -8.61 23.18 -4.84
N THR A 64 -9.28 23.17 -3.68
CA THR A 64 -8.66 22.85 -2.38
C THR A 64 -8.21 21.39 -2.35
N VAL A 65 -9.09 20.46 -2.71
CA VAL A 65 -8.77 19.03 -2.80
C VAL A 65 -7.64 18.79 -3.79
N GLY A 66 -7.69 19.41 -4.98
CA GLY A 66 -6.64 19.31 -6.00
C GLY A 66 -5.29 19.85 -5.51
N HIS A 67 -5.30 20.97 -4.81
CA HIS A 67 -4.08 21.53 -4.20
C HIS A 67 -3.49 20.56 -3.18
N TYR A 68 -4.25 20.10 -2.18
CA TYR A 68 -3.74 19.17 -1.17
C TYR A 68 -3.40 17.77 -1.74
N HIS A 69 -4.04 17.36 -2.83
CA HIS A 69 -3.72 16.12 -3.52
C HIS A 69 -2.36 16.18 -4.25
N THR A 70 -1.98 17.35 -4.75
CA THR A 70 -0.73 17.57 -5.51
C THR A 70 0.37 18.25 -4.70
N TRP A 71 0.08 18.67 -3.46
CA TRP A 71 1.02 19.35 -2.60
C TRP A 71 2.14 18.40 -2.14
N LEU A 72 3.37 18.91 -2.20
CA LEU A 72 4.60 18.28 -1.74
C LEU A 72 5.37 19.27 -0.83
N PRO A 73 6.12 18.77 0.17
CA PRO A 73 6.95 19.61 1.02
C PRO A 73 8.14 20.20 0.25
N ASP A 74 8.69 21.31 0.75
CA ASP A 74 9.88 21.91 0.17
C ASP A 74 11.11 20.99 0.34
N PRO A 75 11.87 20.71 -0.73
CA PRO A 75 13.12 19.93 -0.65
C PRO A 75 14.12 20.56 0.30
N ARG A 76 14.81 19.74 1.09
CA ARG A 76 15.97 20.19 1.87
C ARG A 76 17.23 20.19 1.01
N GLY A 77 18.08 21.19 1.24
CA GLY A 77 19.33 21.42 0.52
C GLY A 77 20.47 20.46 0.93
N LEU A 78 21.59 20.53 0.21
CA LEU A 78 22.78 19.72 0.48
C LEU A 78 23.39 20.03 1.85
N ASP A 79 23.25 21.28 2.29
CA ASP A 79 23.69 21.85 3.56
C ASP A 79 22.72 21.58 4.72
N ALA A 80 21.64 20.83 4.48
CA ALA A 80 20.72 20.43 5.53
C ALA A 80 21.47 19.72 6.68
N PRO A 81 21.12 19.98 7.95
CA PRO A 81 21.70 19.32 9.10
C PRO A 81 21.73 17.78 8.97
N SER A 82 22.69 17.13 9.61
CA SER A 82 22.88 15.68 9.51
C SER A 82 21.76 14.86 10.17
N ASP A 83 20.98 15.49 11.04
CA ASP A 83 19.78 14.95 11.70
C ASP A 83 18.49 15.32 10.95
N VAL A 84 18.59 15.71 9.67
CA VAL A 84 17.44 16.00 8.80
C VAL A 84 17.64 15.28 7.48
N PHE A 85 16.61 14.56 7.03
CA PHE A 85 16.61 13.92 5.71
C PHE A 85 16.73 14.98 4.60
N SER A 86 17.59 14.77 3.62
CA SER A 86 17.80 15.70 2.50
C SER A 86 17.52 15.11 1.13
N GLU A 87 16.49 15.63 0.47
CA GLU A 87 16.23 15.33 -0.94
C GLU A 87 17.41 15.72 -1.85
N ALA A 88 18.09 16.84 -1.62
CA ALA A 88 19.21 17.23 -2.47
C ALA A 88 20.36 16.21 -2.40
N ARG A 89 20.63 15.61 -1.23
CA ARG A 89 21.63 14.55 -1.09
C ARG A 89 21.21 13.27 -1.80
N SER A 90 19.94 12.87 -1.67
CA SER A 90 19.39 11.73 -2.42
C SER A 90 19.47 11.97 -3.94
N ARG A 91 19.18 13.18 -4.44
CA ARG A 91 19.25 13.48 -5.87
C ARG A 91 20.65 13.29 -6.46
N VAL A 92 21.72 13.58 -5.70
CA VAL A 92 23.09 13.29 -6.14
C VAL A 92 23.30 11.80 -6.36
N VAL A 93 22.78 10.95 -5.47
CA VAL A 93 22.85 9.48 -5.60
C VAL A 93 22.04 9.02 -6.82
N LEU A 94 20.81 9.50 -6.97
CA LEU A 94 19.92 9.18 -8.09
C LEU A 94 20.57 9.55 -9.42
N ASP A 95 20.98 10.81 -9.60
CA ASP A 95 21.56 11.30 -10.85
C ASP A 95 22.84 10.54 -11.21
N THR A 96 23.64 10.14 -10.20
CA THR A 96 24.87 9.37 -10.43
C THR A 96 24.56 7.95 -10.90
N ILE A 97 23.65 7.22 -10.25
CA ILE A 97 23.26 5.87 -10.67
C ILE A 97 22.63 5.90 -12.07
N MET A 98 21.82 6.91 -12.35
CA MET A 98 21.20 7.11 -13.67
C MET A 98 22.23 7.43 -14.76
N SER A 99 23.35 8.06 -14.42
CA SER A 99 24.43 8.34 -15.36
C SER A 99 25.15 7.10 -15.89
N PHE A 100 25.00 5.94 -15.22
CA PHE A 100 25.60 4.67 -15.66
C PHE A 100 24.86 4.04 -16.85
N GLY A 101 23.70 4.58 -17.24
CA GLY A 101 22.87 4.08 -18.33
C GLY A 101 21.86 3.02 -17.87
N TYR A 102 21.41 2.19 -18.80
CA TYR A 102 20.47 1.10 -18.53
C TYR A 102 21.09 0.04 -17.61
N ARG A 103 20.35 -0.36 -16.57
CA ARG A 103 20.83 -1.29 -15.53
C ARG A 103 20.04 -2.62 -15.48
N PRO A 104 19.75 -3.31 -16.58
CA PRO A 104 19.22 -4.66 -16.46
C PRO A 104 20.28 -5.58 -15.84
N VAL A 105 19.83 -6.61 -15.13
CA VAL A 105 20.69 -7.67 -14.57
C VAL A 105 21.61 -8.23 -15.65
N GLY A 106 22.88 -8.46 -15.34
CA GLY A 106 23.89 -8.91 -16.31
C GLY A 106 24.58 -7.77 -17.08
N SER A 107 24.11 -6.53 -16.95
CA SER A 107 24.79 -5.36 -17.52
C SER A 107 25.94 -4.89 -16.62
N LYS A 108 26.95 -4.24 -17.23
CA LYS A 108 28.03 -3.59 -16.48
C LYS A 108 27.49 -2.52 -15.51
N ALA A 109 26.43 -1.81 -15.90
CA ALA A 109 25.84 -0.76 -15.07
C ALA A 109 25.22 -1.34 -13.80
N ASN A 110 24.53 -2.49 -13.89
CA ASN A 110 23.93 -3.16 -12.75
C ASN A 110 24.94 -3.95 -11.90
N ASP A 111 25.80 -4.74 -12.52
CA ASP A 111 26.58 -5.75 -11.78
C ASP A 111 27.94 -5.23 -11.28
N GLU A 112 28.43 -4.12 -11.87
CA GLU A 112 29.73 -3.53 -11.53
C GLU A 112 29.60 -2.08 -11.03
N LEU A 113 29.09 -1.17 -11.86
CA LEU A 113 29.16 0.28 -11.59
C LEU A 113 28.28 0.69 -10.40
N THR A 114 27.02 0.23 -10.38
CA THR A 114 26.09 0.57 -9.30
C THR A 114 26.55 0.01 -7.95
N PRO A 115 26.92 -1.29 -7.83
CA PRO A 115 27.44 -1.84 -6.58
C PRO A 115 28.72 -1.15 -6.10
N GLN A 116 29.66 -0.85 -7.00
CA GLN A 116 30.89 -0.14 -6.65
C GLN A 116 30.58 1.26 -6.09
N TYR A 117 29.67 1.99 -6.74
CA TYR A 117 29.25 3.29 -6.29
C TYR A 117 28.53 3.23 -4.93
N LEU A 118 27.56 2.35 -4.77
CA LEU A 118 26.84 2.16 -3.50
C LEU A 118 27.79 1.79 -2.37
N LEU A 119 28.70 0.83 -2.58
CA LEU A 119 29.71 0.48 -1.58
C LEU A 119 30.62 1.67 -1.23
N SER A 120 30.97 2.52 -2.20
CA SER A 120 31.75 3.72 -1.91
C SER A 120 30.99 4.69 -0.99
N GLN A 121 29.70 4.92 -1.26
CA GLN A 121 28.84 5.79 -0.46
C GLN A 121 28.61 5.21 0.95
N ILE A 122 28.36 3.91 1.04
CA ILE A 122 28.17 3.20 2.32
C ILE A 122 29.44 3.26 3.17
N ASN A 123 30.62 3.06 2.58
CA ASN A 123 31.89 3.14 3.31
C ASN A 123 32.20 4.57 3.75
N GLU A 124 31.89 5.58 2.93
CA GLU A 124 31.99 6.98 3.32
C GLU A 124 31.09 7.28 4.52
N ILE A 125 29.82 6.86 4.47
CA ILE A 125 28.88 7.03 5.59
C ILE A 125 29.41 6.34 6.85
N LYS A 126 29.86 5.09 6.73
CA LYS A 126 30.45 4.33 7.84
C LYS A 126 31.67 5.02 8.45
N SER A 127 32.55 5.61 7.65
CA SER A 127 33.73 6.33 8.14
C SER A 127 33.40 7.62 8.90
N ASN A 128 32.19 8.16 8.67
CA ASN A 128 31.70 9.39 9.26
C ASN A 128 30.60 9.15 10.31
N ALA A 129 30.32 7.89 10.67
CA ALA A 129 29.36 7.53 11.69
C ALA A 129 29.83 7.97 13.09
N VAL A 130 28.89 8.18 14.01
CA VAL A 130 29.20 8.44 15.43
C VAL A 130 29.60 7.15 16.15
N ASP A 131 30.36 7.29 17.25
CA ASP A 131 30.97 6.16 17.96
C ASP A 131 29.96 5.16 18.56
N ASP A 132 28.72 5.60 18.82
CA ASP A 132 27.63 4.79 19.37
C ASP A 132 26.80 4.07 18.30
N VAL A 133 27.25 4.10 17.03
CA VAL A 133 26.63 3.37 15.91
C VAL A 133 27.60 2.33 15.35
N ARG A 134 27.14 1.08 15.25
CA ARG A 134 27.83 -0.01 14.56
C ARG A 134 27.22 -0.20 13.17
N ILE A 135 28.07 -0.13 12.14
CA ILE A 135 27.68 -0.38 10.74
C ILE A 135 28.45 -1.59 10.18
N GLU A 136 27.71 -2.65 9.86
CA GLU A 136 28.22 -3.87 9.25
C GLU A 136 27.75 -3.96 7.79
N ILE A 137 28.64 -4.40 6.92
CA ILE A 137 28.40 -4.44 5.47
C ILE A 137 28.69 -5.87 5.02
N ASP A 138 27.78 -6.45 4.24
CA ASP A 138 27.96 -7.74 3.58
C ASP A 138 27.55 -7.63 2.10
N VAL A 139 28.32 -8.25 1.21
CA VAL A 139 27.99 -8.34 -0.21
C VAL A 139 27.61 -9.78 -0.48
N GLN A 140 26.31 -10.03 -0.56
CA GLN A 140 25.78 -11.38 -0.76
C GLN A 140 25.68 -11.66 -2.26
N ARG A 141 26.03 -12.90 -2.66
CA ARG A 141 25.85 -13.38 -4.03
C ARG A 141 25.08 -14.69 -4.13
N PRO A 142 23.77 -14.71 -3.79
CA PRO A 142 23.02 -15.95 -3.69
C PRO A 142 22.77 -16.61 -5.04
N THR A 143 22.59 -17.94 -5.00
CA THR A 143 22.13 -18.77 -6.12
C THR A 143 20.92 -19.55 -5.62
N GLY A 144 19.88 -19.69 -6.42
CA GLY A 144 18.65 -20.31 -5.95
C GLY A 144 17.62 -20.51 -7.05
N ALA A 145 16.46 -21.00 -6.63
CA ALA A 145 15.32 -21.19 -7.51
C ALA A 145 14.03 -21.16 -6.70
N PHE A 146 12.95 -20.66 -7.30
CA PHE A 146 11.61 -20.71 -6.72
C PHE A 146 10.53 -20.76 -7.80
N GLY A 147 9.39 -21.36 -7.44
CA GLY A 147 8.26 -21.50 -8.33
C GLY A 147 7.37 -20.26 -8.31
N LEU A 148 6.80 -19.93 -9.47
CA LEU A 148 5.75 -18.95 -9.66
C LEU A 148 4.55 -19.66 -10.26
N ASN A 149 3.37 -19.41 -9.69
CA ASN A 149 2.10 -19.92 -10.18
C ASN A 149 1.40 -18.84 -11.02
N PHE A 150 2.08 -18.30 -12.03
CA PHE A 150 1.49 -17.31 -12.95
C PHE A 150 1.20 -17.98 -14.30
N LEU A 151 -0.09 -18.11 -14.64
CA LEU A 151 -0.65 -18.79 -15.83
C LEU A 151 -0.36 -20.31 -15.92
N GLU A 152 0.87 -20.77 -15.64
CA GLU A 152 1.33 -22.17 -15.51
C GLU A 152 2.40 -22.30 -14.39
N GLN A 153 2.93 -23.51 -14.13
CA GLN A 153 4.07 -23.71 -13.22
C GLN A 153 5.36 -23.20 -13.88
N PHE A 154 5.81 -22.00 -13.49
CA PHE A 154 7.06 -21.41 -13.93
C PHE A 154 8.12 -21.55 -12.84
N GLN A 155 9.32 -22.04 -13.19
CA GLN A 155 10.45 -22.08 -12.25
C GLN A 155 11.42 -20.97 -12.59
N ASN A 156 11.61 -20.02 -11.68
CA ASN A 156 12.67 -19.03 -11.76
C ASN A 156 13.95 -19.63 -11.16
N ILE A 157 15.07 -19.59 -11.89
CA ILE A 157 16.39 -20.07 -11.46
C ILE A 157 17.39 -18.94 -11.69
N TYR A 158 18.20 -18.65 -10.68
CA TYR A 158 19.17 -17.57 -10.71
C TYR A 158 20.47 -17.96 -10.04
N ALA A 159 21.56 -17.33 -10.46
CA ALA A 159 22.88 -17.61 -9.94
C ALA A 159 23.68 -16.32 -9.77
N ASN A 160 24.31 -16.20 -8.60
CA ASN A 160 25.28 -15.15 -8.30
C ASN A 160 24.76 -13.71 -8.51
N VAL A 161 23.45 -13.50 -8.30
CA VAL A 161 22.83 -12.15 -8.25
C VAL A 161 23.42 -11.38 -7.07
N THR A 162 23.40 -10.04 -7.07
CA THR A 162 24.12 -9.26 -6.04
C THR A 162 23.13 -8.58 -5.10
N ASN A 163 23.35 -8.72 -3.79
CA ASN A 163 22.79 -7.82 -2.79
C ASN A 163 23.93 -7.09 -2.07
N ILE A 164 23.73 -5.81 -1.77
CA ILE A 164 24.54 -5.11 -0.77
C ILE A 164 23.67 -4.96 0.48
N VAL A 165 24.10 -5.61 1.57
CA VAL A 165 23.35 -5.63 2.82
C VAL A 165 24.11 -4.82 3.86
N VAL A 166 23.43 -3.88 4.51
CA VAL A 166 24.02 -3.03 5.55
C VAL A 166 23.20 -3.13 6.82
N ARG A 167 23.84 -3.53 7.93
CA ARG A 167 23.21 -3.57 9.26
C ARG A 167 23.70 -2.39 10.10
N VAL A 168 22.76 -1.63 10.65
CA VAL A 168 22.98 -0.49 11.54
C VAL A 168 22.39 -0.82 12.90
N SER A 169 23.21 -0.79 13.95
CA SER A 169 22.76 -1.03 15.33
C SER A 169 23.45 -0.05 16.29
N SER A 170 22.91 0.09 17.50
CA SER A 170 23.63 0.80 18.56
C SER A 170 24.87 -0.01 18.99
N ALA A 171 25.99 0.69 19.18
CA ALA A 171 27.19 0.14 19.77
C ALA A 171 27.17 0.34 21.29
N THR A 172 27.36 -0.74 22.06
CA THR A 172 27.59 -0.61 23.50
C THR A 172 29.04 -0.19 23.77
N PRO A 173 29.33 0.46 24.93
CA PRO A 173 30.68 0.93 25.28
C PRO A 173 31.76 -0.16 25.35
N ASP A 174 31.38 -1.44 25.46
CA ASP A 174 32.32 -2.59 25.52
C ASP A 174 32.38 -3.40 24.21
N GLY A 175 31.73 -2.93 23.15
CA GLY A 175 31.71 -3.57 21.83
C GLY A 175 30.91 -4.88 21.78
N ARG A 176 30.15 -5.22 22.84
CA ARG A 176 29.26 -6.38 22.84
C ARG A 176 27.91 -6.01 22.23
N GLU A 177 27.29 -6.93 21.51
CA GLU A 177 25.89 -6.76 21.13
C GLU A 177 25.06 -6.50 22.38
N ASP A 178 24.20 -5.47 22.34
CA ASP A 178 23.26 -5.26 23.42
C ASP A 178 22.43 -6.54 23.56
N ALA A 179 22.53 -7.22 24.70
CA ALA A 179 21.95 -8.54 24.92
C ALA A 179 20.40 -8.53 24.89
N ASN A 180 19.78 -7.37 24.63
CA ASN A 180 18.36 -7.12 24.70
C ASN A 180 17.62 -7.10 23.34
N GLY A 181 18.27 -7.41 22.22
CA GLY A 181 17.53 -7.72 20.99
C GLY A 181 18.41 -7.96 19.78
N THR A 182 18.36 -9.18 19.22
CA THR A 182 18.89 -9.43 17.86
C THR A 182 17.95 -8.87 16.78
N ASP A 183 16.75 -8.45 17.17
CA ASP A 183 15.67 -8.01 16.28
C ASP A 183 16.09 -6.87 15.36
N ALA A 184 15.55 -6.90 14.14
CA ALA A 184 15.85 -5.92 13.10
C ALA A 184 14.63 -5.58 12.25
N LEU A 185 14.60 -4.34 11.76
CA LEU A 185 13.71 -3.86 10.71
C LEU A 185 14.45 -3.92 9.36
N LEU A 186 13.88 -4.59 8.37
CA LEU A 186 14.41 -4.61 7.00
C LEU A 186 13.90 -3.40 6.21
N ILE A 187 14.78 -2.69 5.52
CA ILE A 187 14.44 -1.68 4.50
C ILE A 187 14.97 -2.19 3.17
N SER A 188 14.10 -2.39 2.17
CA SER A 188 14.44 -3.01 0.90
C SER A 188 13.98 -2.16 -0.29
N SER A 189 14.77 -2.20 -1.35
CA SER A 189 14.52 -1.60 -2.67
C SER A 189 15.51 -2.19 -3.66
N HIS A 190 15.19 -2.13 -4.94
CA HIS A 190 16.02 -2.69 -6.01
C HIS A 190 16.72 -1.61 -6.84
N TYR A 191 17.96 -1.88 -7.26
CA TYR A 191 18.76 -0.95 -8.06
C TYR A 191 18.87 -1.34 -9.54
N ASP A 192 18.45 -2.57 -9.88
CA ASP A 192 18.32 -3.01 -11.26
C ASP A 192 17.13 -2.35 -11.95
N ALA A 193 17.05 -2.52 -13.26
CA ALA A 193 16.05 -1.88 -14.11
C ALA A 193 15.45 -2.89 -15.08
N ALA A 194 14.13 -2.81 -15.31
CA ALA A 194 13.47 -3.52 -16.40
C ALA A 194 14.17 -3.29 -17.74
N ILE A 195 14.05 -4.28 -18.61
CA ILE A 195 14.64 -4.24 -19.95
C ILE A 195 14.05 -3.05 -20.73
N GLY A 196 14.91 -2.06 -21.01
CA GLY A 196 14.53 -0.87 -21.78
C GLY A 196 13.88 0.24 -20.95
N ALA A 197 13.80 0.10 -19.63
CA ALA A 197 13.32 1.13 -18.72
C ALA A 197 14.42 2.11 -18.29
N GLY A 198 14.09 3.38 -18.10
CA GLY A 198 15.03 4.37 -17.55
C GLY A 198 15.35 4.13 -16.08
N ALA A 199 14.35 3.69 -15.30
CA ALA A 199 14.47 3.30 -13.90
C ALA A 199 14.90 4.45 -12.95
N ALA A 200 14.41 5.66 -13.21
CA ALA A 200 14.61 6.79 -12.30
C ALA A 200 13.65 6.71 -11.12
N SER A 201 12.36 6.45 -11.36
CA SER A 201 11.38 6.17 -10.31
C SER A 201 11.44 4.74 -9.85
N ASP A 202 11.72 3.80 -10.76
CA ASP A 202 11.59 2.35 -10.57
C ASP A 202 12.96 1.63 -10.75
N ASP A 203 13.80 1.51 -9.73
CA ASP A 203 13.60 2.04 -8.38
C ASP A 203 14.79 2.88 -7.87
N GLY A 204 15.44 3.58 -8.81
CA GLY A 204 16.59 4.44 -8.53
C GLY A 204 16.33 5.50 -7.46
N VAL A 205 15.09 6.03 -7.36
CA VAL A 205 14.73 7.04 -6.36
C VAL A 205 14.72 6.45 -4.94
N SER A 206 14.26 5.22 -4.76
CA SER A 206 14.19 4.57 -3.46
C SER A 206 15.57 4.12 -2.99
N ILE A 207 16.44 3.68 -3.91
CA ILE A 207 17.86 3.46 -3.62
C ILE A 207 18.52 4.74 -3.10
N ALA A 208 18.24 5.88 -3.73
CA ALA A 208 18.73 7.17 -3.30
C ALA A 208 18.19 7.61 -1.92
N ILE A 209 16.93 7.27 -1.62
CA ILE A 209 16.31 7.48 -0.31
C ILE A 209 16.98 6.59 0.74
N MET A 210 17.21 5.31 0.45
CA MET A 210 17.87 4.37 1.36
C MET A 210 19.30 4.79 1.71
N VAL A 211 20.07 5.31 0.75
CA VAL A 211 21.42 5.83 1.05
C VAL A 211 21.35 7.03 2.01
N GLU A 212 20.37 7.93 1.84
CA GLU A 212 20.20 9.07 2.74
C GLU A 212 19.64 8.66 4.12
N LEU A 213 18.77 7.65 4.19
CA LEU A 213 18.33 7.05 5.45
C LEU A 213 19.50 6.40 6.20
N LEU A 214 20.36 5.67 5.49
CA LEU A 214 21.58 5.11 6.08
C LEU A 214 22.49 6.22 6.63
N ARG A 215 22.63 7.34 5.90
CA ARG A 215 23.36 8.52 6.38
C ARG A 215 22.75 9.10 7.65
N TYR A 216 21.43 9.25 7.69
CA TYR A 216 20.69 9.71 8.87
C TYR A 216 20.93 8.79 10.09
N TYR A 217 20.73 7.47 9.92
CA TYR A 217 20.88 6.49 11.01
C TYR A 217 22.34 6.20 11.38
N SER A 218 23.32 6.62 10.57
CA SER A 218 24.74 6.66 10.98
C SER A 218 25.04 7.70 12.07
N ARG A 219 24.08 8.60 12.34
CA ARG A 219 24.15 9.69 13.33
C ARG A 219 23.08 9.59 14.42
N GLN A 220 22.09 8.73 14.23
CA GLN A 220 20.94 8.55 15.11
C GLN A 220 20.80 7.05 15.41
N PRO A 221 21.55 6.49 16.36
CA PRO A 221 21.55 5.05 16.63
C PRO A 221 20.14 4.55 16.98
N PRO A 222 19.70 3.43 16.41
CA PRO A 222 18.44 2.81 16.82
C PRO A 222 18.60 2.16 18.20
N LYS A 223 17.57 2.24 19.05
CA LYS A 223 17.66 1.87 20.48
C LYS A 223 17.24 0.43 20.78
N HIS A 224 16.24 -0.11 20.11
CA HIS A 224 15.63 -1.40 20.45
C HIS A 224 15.74 -2.46 19.36
N ALA A 225 15.82 -2.06 18.08
CA ALA A 225 15.99 -2.97 16.96
C ALA A 225 17.04 -2.44 15.99
N ALA A 226 17.85 -3.31 15.40
CA ALA A 226 18.75 -2.92 14.32
C ALA A 226 17.96 -2.52 13.05
N ILE A 227 18.60 -1.82 12.14
CA ILE A 227 18.07 -1.57 10.79
C ILE A 227 18.94 -2.34 9.81
N VAL A 228 18.33 -3.15 8.96
CA VAL A 228 19.01 -3.85 7.86
C VAL A 228 18.55 -3.25 6.55
N PHE A 229 19.46 -2.64 5.79
CA PHE A 229 19.20 -2.17 4.44
C PHE A 229 19.60 -3.27 3.45
N ASN A 230 18.69 -3.68 2.56
CA ASN A 230 18.96 -4.58 1.46
C ASN A 230 18.85 -3.84 0.13
N PHE A 231 19.99 -3.49 -0.46
CA PHE A 231 20.04 -2.97 -1.82
C PHE A 231 20.04 -4.17 -2.78
N ASN A 232 18.86 -4.50 -3.31
CA ASN A 232 18.59 -5.67 -4.18
C ASN A 232 19.05 -5.38 -5.62
N GLY A 233 19.77 -6.30 -6.25
CA GLY A 233 20.27 -6.13 -7.62
C GLY A 233 19.59 -6.94 -8.71
N ALA A 234 18.46 -7.61 -8.44
CA ALA A 234 17.77 -8.47 -9.39
C ALA A 234 16.27 -8.65 -9.08
N GLU A 235 15.52 -7.56 -8.89
CA GLU A 235 14.05 -7.59 -8.79
C GLU A 235 13.41 -7.81 -10.16
N GLU A 236 13.89 -7.12 -11.20
CA GLU A 236 13.21 -7.02 -12.50
C GLU A 236 13.37 -8.30 -13.34
N THR A 237 14.22 -9.21 -12.88
CA THR A 237 14.30 -10.62 -13.33
C THR A 237 13.45 -11.56 -12.48
N ILE A 238 12.39 -11.01 -11.90
CA ILE A 238 11.42 -11.64 -11.01
C ILE A 238 12.03 -11.99 -9.65
N LEU A 239 12.23 -10.97 -8.82
CA LEU A 239 12.42 -10.99 -7.36
C LEU A 239 13.58 -11.87 -6.87
N GLN A 240 14.59 -12.08 -7.70
CA GLN A 240 15.63 -13.10 -7.50
C GLN A 240 16.52 -12.80 -6.30
N ALA A 241 16.98 -11.55 -6.18
CA ALA A 241 17.93 -11.21 -5.13
C ALA A 241 17.25 -11.02 -3.77
N ALA A 242 16.01 -10.53 -3.69
CA ALA A 242 15.21 -10.59 -2.46
C ALA A 242 14.97 -12.04 -2.00
N HIS A 243 14.68 -12.96 -2.93
CA HIS A 243 14.51 -14.37 -2.59
C HIS A 243 15.81 -14.96 -2.05
N GLY A 244 16.94 -14.65 -2.70
CA GLY A 244 18.26 -15.04 -2.23
C GLY A 244 18.64 -14.43 -0.87
N PHE A 245 18.22 -13.20 -0.59
CA PHE A 245 18.40 -12.58 0.72
C PHE A 245 17.61 -13.33 1.79
N ILE A 246 16.28 -13.36 1.67
CA ILE A 246 15.41 -13.83 2.75
C ILE A 246 15.60 -15.31 3.09
N THR A 247 15.97 -16.13 2.11
CA THR A 247 16.14 -17.58 2.29
C THR A 247 17.54 -18.01 2.73
N GLN A 248 18.58 -17.17 2.55
CA GLN A 248 19.98 -17.61 2.71
C GLN A 248 20.84 -16.68 3.58
N HIS A 249 20.47 -15.42 3.78
CA HIS A 249 21.33 -14.48 4.48
C HIS A 249 21.28 -14.68 6.00
N LYS A 250 22.44 -14.65 6.67
CA LYS A 250 22.57 -14.89 8.12
C LYS A 250 21.77 -13.92 9.01
N TRP A 251 21.43 -12.73 8.52
CA TRP A 251 20.68 -11.73 9.28
C TRP A 251 19.16 -11.86 9.14
N THR A 252 18.63 -12.81 8.35
CA THR A 252 17.17 -12.92 8.14
C THR A 252 16.42 -13.38 9.37
N GLN A 253 17.05 -14.22 10.19
CA GLN A 253 16.52 -14.71 11.48
C GLN A 253 16.21 -13.61 12.50
N ASP A 254 16.81 -12.44 12.31
CA ASP A 254 16.65 -11.26 13.14
C ASP A 254 15.51 -10.36 12.67
N ILE A 255 15.08 -10.49 11.41
CA ILE A 255 14.10 -9.57 10.83
C ILE A 255 12.71 -9.85 11.42
N ARG A 256 12.06 -8.81 11.96
CA ARG A 256 10.71 -8.89 12.54
C ARG A 256 9.64 -8.19 11.73
N ALA A 257 10.05 -7.18 10.97
CA ALA A 257 9.20 -6.47 10.03
C ALA A 257 10.06 -5.97 8.85
N PHE A 258 9.40 -5.59 7.76
CA PHE A 258 10.08 -4.94 6.64
C PHE A 258 9.32 -3.74 6.08
N ILE A 259 10.06 -2.84 5.44
CA ILE A 259 9.56 -1.77 4.59
C ILE A 259 10.16 -1.99 3.20
N ASN A 260 9.30 -2.19 2.22
CA ASN A 260 9.65 -2.29 0.82
C ASN A 260 9.30 -0.97 0.12
N LEU A 261 10.20 -0.48 -0.72
CA LEU A 261 10.05 0.74 -1.49
C LEU A 261 10.06 0.36 -2.97
N GLU A 262 9.14 0.95 -3.73
CA GLU A 262 8.84 0.59 -5.11
C GLU A 262 8.35 1.81 -5.91
N ALA A 263 8.11 1.62 -7.20
CA ALA A 263 7.37 2.56 -8.02
C ALA A 263 6.56 1.84 -9.10
N ALA A 264 5.32 2.25 -9.29
CA ALA A 264 4.49 1.92 -10.46
C ALA A 264 4.21 3.17 -11.32
N GLY A 265 5.04 4.20 -11.17
CA GLY A 265 4.93 5.50 -11.83
C GLY A 265 5.92 6.51 -11.27
N ALA A 266 6.12 7.62 -12.00
CA ALA A 266 7.10 8.64 -11.64
C ALA A 266 6.48 9.88 -11.00
N GLY A 267 6.33 9.83 -9.68
CA GLY A 267 6.11 11.00 -8.83
C GLY A 267 4.75 11.08 -8.13
N GLY A 268 4.39 12.30 -7.74
CA GLY A 268 3.29 12.53 -6.81
C GLY A 268 3.67 12.15 -5.39
N ARG A 269 2.65 11.87 -4.57
CA ARG A 269 2.82 11.38 -3.20
C ARG A 269 2.94 9.85 -3.26
N GLU A 270 3.95 9.32 -2.59
CA GLU A 270 4.07 7.90 -2.29
C GLU A 270 2.77 7.35 -1.69
N LEU A 271 2.41 6.11 -2.03
CA LEU A 271 1.24 5.44 -1.48
C LEU A 271 1.69 4.22 -0.70
N LEU A 272 1.30 4.12 0.58
CA LEU A 272 1.26 2.83 1.27
C LEU A 272 0.10 2.01 0.68
N PHE A 273 0.43 1.01 -0.14
CA PHE A 273 -0.56 0.23 -0.87
C PHE A 273 -0.69 -1.20 -0.37
N GLN A 274 0.25 -1.70 0.44
CA GLN A 274 0.09 -2.96 1.17
C GLN A 274 0.64 -2.83 2.60
N THR A 275 -0.08 -3.40 3.57
CA THR A 275 0.43 -3.64 4.92
C THR A 275 0.10 -5.06 5.36
N GLY A 276 1.04 -5.71 6.04
CA GLY A 276 0.89 -7.07 6.56
C GLY A 276 0.38 -7.15 8.00
N SER A 277 0.23 -6.02 8.70
CA SER A 277 -0.19 -6.00 10.11
C SER A 277 -0.85 -4.67 10.51
N ASP A 278 -1.80 -4.74 11.45
CA ASP A 278 -2.46 -3.57 12.02
C ASP A 278 -1.45 -2.71 12.81
N GLU A 279 -0.50 -3.35 13.50
CA GLU A 279 0.56 -2.69 14.26
C GLU A 279 1.47 -1.87 13.33
N LEU A 280 1.82 -2.39 12.14
CA LEU A 280 2.59 -1.64 11.15
C LEU A 280 1.78 -0.47 10.57
N ALA A 281 0.48 -0.66 10.35
CA ALA A 281 -0.39 0.42 9.88
C ALA A 281 -0.52 1.54 10.92
N LEU A 282 -0.62 1.19 12.21
CA LEU A 282 -0.63 2.14 13.32
C LEU A 282 0.72 2.85 13.46
N ALA A 283 1.82 2.12 13.40
CA ALA A 283 3.17 2.70 13.38
C ALA A 283 3.35 3.70 12.23
N TYR A 284 2.77 3.40 11.05
CA TYR A 284 2.75 4.35 9.94
C TYR A 284 1.91 5.59 10.25
N ALA A 285 0.70 5.40 10.78
CA ALA A 285 -0.21 6.50 11.10
C ALA A 285 0.35 7.43 12.20
N GLU A 286 1.08 6.89 13.18
CA GLU A 286 1.65 7.62 14.31
C GLU A 286 3.02 8.22 13.98
N GLY A 287 3.87 7.49 13.26
CA GLY A 287 5.23 7.90 12.95
C GLY A 287 5.35 8.79 11.72
N ALA A 288 4.54 8.56 10.67
CA ALA A 288 4.69 9.29 9.41
C ALA A 288 4.27 10.76 9.54
N LYS A 289 5.09 11.66 9.03
CA LYS A 289 4.83 13.11 9.04
C LYS A 289 3.68 13.50 8.10
N TYR A 290 3.53 12.78 7.02
CA TYR A 290 2.57 13.00 5.94
C TYR A 290 1.93 11.68 5.50
N PRO A 291 1.13 11.01 6.34
CA PRO A 291 0.60 9.68 6.04
C PRO A 291 -0.28 9.71 4.77
N HIS A 292 -0.07 8.75 3.89
CA HIS A 292 -0.88 8.50 2.70
C HIS A 292 -0.95 7.00 2.44
N ALA A 293 -2.15 6.42 2.58
CA ALA A 293 -2.42 4.99 2.44
C ALA A 293 -3.77 4.76 1.77
N SER A 294 -3.95 3.61 1.11
CA SER A 294 -5.22 3.24 0.48
C SER A 294 -5.50 1.74 0.59
N ILE A 295 -6.62 1.40 1.24
CA ILE A 295 -7.10 0.01 1.32
C ILE A 295 -7.58 -0.53 -0.03
N ILE A 296 -8.08 0.35 -0.92
CA ILE A 296 -8.54 -0.05 -2.26
C ILE A 296 -7.34 -0.52 -3.09
N ALA A 297 -6.18 0.12 -2.95
CA ALA A 297 -4.97 -0.32 -3.64
C ALA A 297 -4.53 -1.70 -3.16
N GLN A 298 -4.61 -1.95 -1.85
CA GLN A 298 -4.34 -3.27 -1.26
C GLN A 298 -5.30 -4.34 -1.81
N GLU A 299 -6.60 -4.07 -1.83
CA GLU A 299 -7.60 -5.01 -2.33
C GLU A 299 -7.35 -5.34 -3.81
N VAL A 300 -7.13 -4.32 -4.66
CA VAL A 300 -6.85 -4.53 -6.10
C VAL A 300 -5.58 -5.36 -6.31
N PHE A 301 -4.51 -5.09 -5.56
CA PHE A 301 -3.27 -5.86 -5.67
C PHE A 301 -3.46 -7.31 -5.20
N GLN A 302 -4.12 -7.50 -4.05
CA GLN A 302 -4.43 -8.83 -3.51
C GLN A 302 -5.38 -9.66 -4.38
N THR A 303 -6.24 -9.02 -5.18
CA THR A 303 -7.12 -9.73 -6.12
C THR A 303 -6.37 -10.43 -7.25
N GLY A 304 -5.09 -10.11 -7.48
CA GLY A 304 -4.29 -10.65 -8.60
C GLY A 304 -4.72 -10.13 -9.98
N VAL A 305 -5.56 -9.09 -10.03
CA VAL A 305 -6.02 -8.47 -11.29
C VAL A 305 -4.91 -7.63 -11.93
N ILE A 306 -4.00 -7.08 -11.11
CA ILE A 306 -2.78 -6.42 -11.61
C ILE A 306 -1.68 -7.50 -11.66
N PRO A 307 -1.14 -7.82 -12.84
CA PRO A 307 -0.03 -8.77 -12.98
C PRO A 307 1.30 -8.08 -12.63
N ALA A 308 1.39 -7.52 -11.43
CA ALA A 308 2.60 -6.96 -10.86
C ALA A 308 2.83 -7.62 -9.50
N ASP A 309 4.09 -7.88 -9.19
CA ASP A 309 4.56 -8.40 -7.92
C ASP A 309 5.80 -7.58 -7.55
N THR A 310 6.04 -7.43 -6.25
CA THR A 310 7.18 -6.69 -5.70
C THR A 310 7.94 -7.60 -4.73
N ASP A 311 9.12 -7.16 -4.29
CA ASP A 311 9.90 -7.86 -3.26
C ASP A 311 9.10 -8.12 -1.97
N PHE A 312 8.07 -7.32 -1.68
CA PHE A 312 7.14 -7.54 -0.57
C PHE A 312 6.61 -8.97 -0.53
N ARG A 313 6.22 -9.52 -1.70
CA ARG A 313 5.67 -10.87 -1.77
C ARG A 313 6.70 -11.90 -1.32
N ILE A 314 7.96 -11.73 -1.70
CA ILE A 314 9.02 -12.65 -1.32
C ILE A 314 9.24 -12.67 0.18
N TYR A 315 9.31 -11.49 0.82
CA TYR A 315 9.47 -11.39 2.26
C TYR A 315 8.29 -11.98 3.03
N ARG A 316 7.06 -11.80 2.52
CA ARG A 316 5.85 -12.40 3.08
C ARG A 316 5.83 -13.93 2.91
N ASP A 317 5.98 -14.42 1.68
CA ASP A 317 5.72 -15.81 1.34
C ASP A 317 6.87 -16.75 1.75
N PHE A 318 8.13 -16.30 1.60
CA PHE A 318 9.31 -17.11 1.91
C PHE A 318 9.96 -16.75 3.25
N GLY A 319 9.71 -15.53 3.76
CA GLY A 319 10.19 -15.10 5.07
C GLY A 319 9.15 -15.23 6.20
N ALA A 320 7.86 -15.34 5.87
CA ALA A 320 6.76 -15.23 6.84
C ALA A 320 6.82 -13.95 7.69
N ILE A 321 7.28 -12.85 7.09
CA ILE A 321 7.46 -11.55 7.76
C ILE A 321 6.33 -10.60 7.33
N ALA A 322 5.79 -9.82 8.25
CA ALA A 322 4.87 -8.74 7.93
C ALA A 322 5.65 -7.48 7.51
N GLY A 323 5.12 -6.72 6.56
CA GLY A 323 5.78 -5.49 6.12
C GLY A 323 4.82 -4.44 5.58
N MET A 324 5.41 -3.34 5.12
CA MET A 324 4.74 -2.24 4.42
C MET A 324 5.34 -2.08 3.03
N ASP A 325 4.49 -1.87 2.03
CA ASP A 325 4.91 -1.62 0.65
C ASP A 325 4.51 -0.21 0.21
N PHE A 326 5.49 0.57 -0.23
CA PHE A 326 5.32 1.96 -0.64
C PHE A 326 5.64 2.12 -2.11
N ALA A 327 4.73 2.71 -2.88
CA ALA A 327 4.98 2.99 -4.29
C ALA A 327 4.68 4.43 -4.69
N TYR A 328 5.51 5.01 -5.55
CA TYR A 328 5.05 6.12 -6.40
C TYR A 328 4.13 5.59 -7.49
N ILE A 329 2.96 6.20 -7.66
CA ILE A 329 1.92 5.69 -8.59
C ILE A 329 1.45 6.74 -9.62
N ALA A 330 1.81 8.01 -9.46
CA ALA A 330 1.41 9.02 -10.43
C ALA A 330 2.19 8.83 -11.73
N ASN A 331 1.62 9.24 -12.87
CA ASN A 331 2.25 9.12 -14.19
C ASN A 331 2.62 7.67 -14.58
N GLY A 332 1.85 6.66 -14.18
CA GLY A 332 2.14 5.25 -14.45
C GLY A 332 2.38 4.87 -15.93
N TYR A 333 2.04 5.72 -16.90
CA TYR A 333 2.41 5.51 -18.31
C TYR A 333 3.92 5.50 -18.58
N VAL A 334 4.76 5.98 -17.65
CA VAL A 334 6.22 5.91 -17.78
C VAL A 334 6.82 4.61 -17.25
N TYR A 335 6.07 3.87 -16.44
CA TYR A 335 6.50 2.63 -15.79
C TYR A 335 7.02 1.62 -16.82
N HIS A 336 8.17 0.99 -16.55
CA HIS A 336 8.85 0.08 -17.47
C HIS A 336 9.13 0.66 -18.87
N THR A 337 9.32 1.98 -18.99
CA THR A 337 9.66 2.64 -20.25
C THR A 337 10.90 3.52 -20.14
N ARG A 338 11.46 3.90 -21.29
CA ARG A 338 12.55 4.88 -21.39
C ARG A 338 12.19 6.28 -20.88
N LEU A 339 10.89 6.56 -20.66
CA LEU A 339 10.42 7.85 -20.20
C LEU A 339 10.56 8.02 -18.69
N ASP A 340 10.90 6.96 -17.97
CA ASP A 340 11.19 7.00 -16.53
C ASP A 340 12.60 7.57 -16.28
N ASP A 341 12.71 8.88 -16.38
CA ASP A 341 13.93 9.65 -16.19
C ASP A 341 13.83 10.62 -14.99
N THR A 342 14.97 11.17 -14.56
CA THR A 342 15.03 12.00 -13.34
C THR A 342 14.22 13.29 -13.42
N SER A 343 13.89 13.77 -14.64
CA SER A 343 13.03 14.95 -14.83
C SER A 343 11.57 14.69 -14.43
N ARG A 344 11.17 13.42 -14.29
CA ARG A 344 9.84 13.02 -13.82
C ARG A 344 9.72 13.03 -12.30
N ILE A 345 10.83 13.06 -11.58
CA ILE A 345 10.83 13.08 -10.11
C ILE A 345 10.59 14.50 -9.60
N GLN A 346 9.34 14.77 -9.24
CA GLN A 346 8.90 16.08 -8.75
C GLN A 346 9.69 16.52 -7.52
N PRO A 347 10.13 17.79 -7.44
CA PRO A 347 10.70 18.34 -6.22
C PRO A 347 9.73 18.17 -5.04
N GLY A 348 10.24 17.64 -3.93
CA GLY A 348 9.48 17.42 -2.70
C GLY A 348 8.96 15.99 -2.56
N ALA A 349 8.90 15.21 -3.64
CA ALA A 349 8.45 13.81 -3.59
C ALA A 349 9.42 12.96 -2.75
N ILE A 350 10.71 13.05 -3.06
CA ILE A 350 11.78 12.37 -2.30
C ILE A 350 11.78 12.85 -0.85
N GLN A 351 11.69 14.17 -0.62
CA GLN A 351 11.65 14.71 0.74
C GLN A 351 10.46 14.18 1.54
N ARG A 352 9.29 14.05 0.91
CA ARG A 352 8.08 13.57 1.56
C ARG A 352 8.21 12.12 2.02
N LEU A 353 8.58 11.22 1.11
CA LEU A 353 8.76 9.80 1.45
C LEU A 353 9.90 9.63 2.46
N GLY A 354 11.01 10.35 2.29
CA GLY A 354 12.11 10.35 3.27
C GLY A 354 11.69 10.80 4.67
N ASP A 355 10.96 11.92 4.80
CA ASP A 355 10.42 12.40 6.07
C ASP A 355 9.46 11.39 6.72
N ASN A 356 8.61 10.74 5.90
CA ASN A 356 7.72 9.68 6.38
C ASN A 356 8.51 8.48 6.90
N LEU A 357 9.47 7.99 6.13
CA LEU A 357 10.29 6.84 6.51
C LEU A 357 11.13 7.12 7.76
N VAL A 358 11.70 8.32 7.90
CA VAL A 358 12.41 8.70 9.14
C VAL A 358 11.49 8.55 10.35
N GLY A 359 10.28 9.10 10.29
CA GLY A 359 9.35 9.05 11.42
C GLY A 359 8.88 7.62 11.75
N VAL A 360 8.58 6.83 10.73
CA VAL A 360 8.06 5.45 10.88
C VAL A 360 9.16 4.49 11.36
N ILE A 361 10.34 4.56 10.75
CA ILE A 361 11.49 3.77 11.19
C ILE A 361 11.84 4.15 12.63
N HIS A 362 11.88 5.45 12.95
CA HIS A 362 12.16 5.92 14.30
C HIS A 362 11.17 5.33 15.32
N HIS A 363 9.87 5.34 15.02
CA HIS A 363 8.85 4.72 15.87
C HIS A 363 9.12 3.21 16.04
N LEU A 364 9.34 2.48 14.94
CA LEU A 364 9.53 1.02 14.97
C LEU A 364 10.81 0.57 15.69
N VAL A 365 11.90 1.32 15.62
CA VAL A 365 13.21 0.90 16.16
C VAL A 365 13.57 1.52 17.51
N ASN A 366 12.84 2.55 17.95
CA ASN A 366 13.10 3.26 19.21
C ASN A 366 11.97 3.15 20.23
N GLU A 367 10.81 2.62 19.87
CA GLU A 367 9.82 2.24 20.87
C GLU A 367 10.12 0.84 21.42
N PRO A 368 9.96 0.63 22.74
CA PRO A 368 10.11 -0.70 23.31
C PRO A 368 9.12 -1.62 22.61
N ALA A 369 9.61 -2.75 22.08
CA ALA A 369 8.73 -3.77 21.53
C ALA A 369 7.63 -4.05 22.57
N THR A 370 6.38 -3.75 22.22
CA THR A 370 5.28 -4.31 23.01
C THR A 370 5.47 -5.81 22.87
N ASN A 371 5.54 -6.54 23.97
CA ASN A 371 5.69 -8.00 23.92
C ASN A 371 4.42 -8.67 23.34
N ARG A 372 3.58 -7.90 22.63
CA ARG A 372 2.28 -8.28 22.10
C ARG A 372 2.45 -8.71 20.66
N ARG A 373 1.84 -9.84 20.32
CA ARG A 373 1.71 -10.31 18.95
C ARG A 373 0.26 -10.63 18.65
N LYS A 374 -0.20 -10.24 17.46
CA LYS A 374 -1.53 -10.55 16.95
C LYS A 374 -1.43 -11.72 15.98
N ILE A 375 -2.10 -12.81 16.30
CA ILE A 375 -2.10 -14.05 15.51
C ILE A 375 -3.42 -14.13 14.78
N HIS A 376 -3.37 -14.07 13.45
CA HIS A 376 -4.52 -14.24 12.57
C HIS A 376 -4.69 -15.72 12.23
N LEU A 377 -5.90 -16.24 12.45
CA LEU A 377 -6.26 -17.63 12.19
C LEU A 377 -7.29 -17.66 11.07
N HIS A 378 -6.90 -18.28 9.95
CA HIS A 378 -7.74 -18.50 8.78
C HIS A 378 -7.90 -19.99 8.56
N PHE A 379 -9.13 -20.48 8.56
CA PHE A 379 -9.40 -21.88 8.25
C PHE A 379 -10.75 -22.02 7.54
N THR A 380 -10.81 -23.03 6.68
CA THR A 380 -12.02 -23.44 5.98
C THR A 380 -12.37 -24.83 6.45
N GLY A 381 -13.63 -25.03 6.83
CA GLY A 381 -14.03 -26.27 7.48
C GLY A 381 -15.52 -26.55 7.36
N PRO A 382 -15.95 -27.65 7.99
CA PRO A 382 -17.36 -28.01 8.03
C PRO A 382 -18.19 -27.02 8.86
N ALA A 383 -19.51 -27.14 8.75
CA ALA A 383 -20.50 -26.33 9.45
C ALA A 383 -20.31 -26.28 10.98
N PHE A 384 -19.73 -27.33 11.57
CA PHE A 384 -19.42 -27.40 13.00
C PHE A 384 -17.94 -27.66 13.22
N LEU A 385 -17.27 -26.72 13.89
CA LEU A 385 -15.86 -26.78 14.21
C LEU A 385 -15.62 -26.36 15.67
N HIS A 386 -14.69 -27.02 16.34
CA HIS A 386 -14.16 -26.59 17.61
C HIS A 386 -12.67 -26.28 17.49
N ILE A 387 -12.24 -25.21 18.18
CA ILE A 387 -10.85 -24.81 18.28
C ILE A 387 -10.45 -24.83 19.74
N TYR A 388 -9.33 -25.50 20.01
CA TYR A 388 -8.66 -25.53 21.29
C TYR A 388 -7.47 -24.59 21.19
N ILE A 389 -7.35 -23.64 22.12
CA ILE A 389 -6.21 -22.75 22.21
C ILE A 389 -5.60 -22.95 23.59
N ASP A 390 -4.42 -23.57 23.69
CA ASP A 390 -3.65 -23.60 24.93
C ASP A 390 -2.66 -22.42 24.95
N ALA A 391 -3.01 -21.40 25.73
CA ALA A 391 -2.17 -20.23 25.95
C ALA A 391 -1.53 -20.23 27.35
N LYS A 392 -1.38 -21.36 28.05
CA LYS A 392 -0.79 -21.36 29.41
C LYS A 392 0.60 -20.71 29.52
N LYS A 393 1.34 -20.65 28.40
CA LYS A 393 2.68 -20.05 28.33
C LYS A 393 2.66 -18.54 28.04
N THR A 394 1.51 -17.94 27.73
CA THR A 394 1.37 -16.50 27.41
C THR A 394 -0.01 -15.93 27.76
N ARG A 395 -0.12 -14.66 28.13
CA ARG A 395 -1.43 -14.06 28.38
C ARG A 395 -2.08 -13.61 27.08
N LEU A 396 -3.30 -14.07 26.79
CA LEU A 396 -4.11 -13.47 25.73
C LEU A 396 -4.73 -12.16 26.24
N THR A 397 -4.57 -11.07 25.49
CA THR A 397 -5.02 -9.72 25.88
C THR A 397 -6.31 -9.30 25.20
N SER A 398 -6.51 -9.73 23.96
CA SER A 398 -7.69 -9.42 23.16
C SER A 398 -7.90 -10.47 22.06
N TRP A 399 -9.09 -10.50 21.47
CA TRP A 399 -9.41 -11.36 20.32
C TRP A 399 -10.58 -10.79 19.48
N SER A 400 -10.83 -11.33 18.29
CA SER A 400 -11.93 -10.87 17.40
C SER A 400 -13.11 -11.83 17.27
N ILE A 401 -13.23 -12.80 18.16
CA ILE A 401 -14.24 -13.86 18.06
C ILE A 401 -15.63 -13.27 18.42
N GLY A 402 -16.61 -13.37 17.52
CA GLY A 402 -18.02 -12.99 17.76
C GLY A 402 -18.40 -11.57 17.31
N GLU A 403 -18.55 -11.34 16.01
CA GLU A 403 -19.02 -10.08 15.40
C GLU A 403 -18.31 -8.80 15.88
N GLY A 404 -17.01 -8.87 16.19
CA GLY A 404 -16.20 -7.68 16.46
C GLY A 404 -16.52 -6.94 17.77
N VAL A 405 -17.26 -7.56 18.70
CA VAL A 405 -17.47 -6.98 20.04
C VAL A 405 -16.23 -7.26 20.89
N ASN A 406 -15.28 -6.32 20.83
CA ASN A 406 -14.04 -6.28 21.61
C ASN A 406 -14.33 -6.36 23.12
N GLY A 407 -14.24 -7.56 23.69
CA GLY A 407 -14.20 -7.78 25.14
C GLY A 407 -12.81 -8.27 25.55
N PRO A 408 -12.33 -7.94 26.77
CA PRO A 408 -11.15 -8.60 27.32
C PRO A 408 -11.38 -10.12 27.31
N VAL A 409 -10.34 -10.89 27.00
CA VAL A 409 -10.38 -12.34 27.17
C VAL A 409 -10.83 -12.59 28.62
N PRO A 410 -11.89 -13.39 28.87
CA PRO A 410 -12.30 -13.73 30.23
C PRO A 410 -11.06 -14.10 31.02
N SER A 411 -10.94 -13.61 32.26
CA SER A 411 -9.74 -13.74 33.12
C SER A 411 -9.52 -15.18 33.61
N THR A 412 -9.60 -16.14 32.71
CA THR A 412 -9.32 -17.54 32.90
C THR A 412 -7.90 -17.78 32.43
N GLU A 413 -7.01 -18.12 33.36
CA GLU A 413 -5.72 -18.68 33.00
C GLU A 413 -5.93 -19.99 32.23
N GLY A 414 -5.38 -20.12 31.03
CA GLY A 414 -5.11 -21.43 30.43
C GLY A 414 -5.66 -21.69 29.03
N THR A 415 -6.53 -22.70 28.93
CA THR A 415 -6.97 -23.32 27.67
C THR A 415 -8.38 -22.88 27.29
N TYR A 416 -8.55 -22.40 26.06
CA TYR A 416 -9.82 -21.94 25.52
C TYR A 416 -10.40 -22.97 24.56
N ILE A 417 -11.72 -23.14 24.60
CA ILE A 417 -12.46 -23.96 23.63
C ILE A 417 -13.46 -23.03 22.94
N LEU A 418 -13.29 -22.84 21.64
CA LEU A 418 -14.15 -22.02 20.80
C LEU A 418 -14.98 -22.95 19.92
N GLN A 419 -16.30 -22.82 19.98
CA GLN A 419 -17.20 -23.59 19.14
C GLN A 419 -17.77 -22.68 18.06
N PHE A 420 -17.53 -23.03 16.80
CA PHE A 420 -18.07 -22.38 15.63
C PHE A 420 -19.16 -23.26 15.03
N ALA A 421 -20.34 -22.67 14.81
CA ALA A 421 -21.46 -23.32 14.16
C ALA A 421 -22.01 -22.38 13.08
N THR A 422 -22.02 -22.84 11.83
CA THR A 422 -22.58 -22.13 10.69
C THR A 422 -23.59 -23.03 9.98
N GLY A 423 -24.52 -22.42 9.24
CA GLY A 423 -25.50 -23.16 8.44
C GLY A 423 -25.05 -23.48 7.00
N ILE A 424 -23.79 -23.18 6.64
CA ILE A 424 -23.32 -23.23 5.24
C ILE A 424 -21.92 -23.87 5.18
N PRO A 425 -21.76 -25.06 4.57
CA PRO A 425 -20.46 -25.67 4.29
C PRO A 425 -19.99 -25.41 2.82
N PRO A 426 -18.67 -25.27 2.57
CA PRO A 426 -17.64 -25.05 3.56
C PRO A 426 -17.74 -23.63 4.14
N ALA A 427 -17.63 -23.52 5.46
CA ALA A 427 -17.57 -22.23 6.12
C ALA A 427 -16.12 -21.77 6.21
N SER A 428 -15.89 -20.52 5.80
CA SER A 428 -14.62 -19.84 6.03
C SER A 428 -14.73 -19.02 7.30
N PHE A 429 -13.74 -19.15 8.16
CA PHE A 429 -13.67 -18.41 9.41
C PHE A 429 -12.35 -17.65 9.48
N HIS A 430 -12.44 -16.40 9.93
CA HIS A 430 -11.30 -15.57 10.24
C HIS A 430 -11.51 -14.96 11.62
N PHE A 431 -10.53 -15.14 12.50
CA PHE A 431 -10.41 -14.34 13.71
C PHE A 431 -8.94 -14.15 14.08
N TRP A 432 -8.68 -13.22 15.00
CA TRP A 432 -7.36 -13.00 15.57
C TRP A 432 -7.37 -13.09 17.09
N ILE A 433 -6.21 -13.40 17.66
CA ILE A 433 -5.91 -13.35 19.09
C ILE A 433 -4.66 -12.50 19.32
N GLU A 434 -4.63 -11.70 20.37
CA GLU A 434 -3.46 -10.93 20.80
C GLU A 434 -2.85 -11.60 22.03
N ALA A 435 -1.53 -11.80 22.02
CA ALA A 435 -0.80 -12.47 23.09
C ALA A 435 0.39 -11.63 23.56
N GLU A 436 0.58 -11.51 24.86
CA GLU A 436 1.59 -10.66 25.54
C GLU A 436 3.01 -11.22 25.61
N SER A 437 3.30 -12.30 24.89
CA SER A 437 4.68 -12.76 24.72
C SER A 437 4.87 -13.58 23.44
N ASN A 438 6.13 -13.83 23.10
CA ASN A 438 6.52 -14.77 22.05
C ASN A 438 6.43 -16.25 22.44
N ALA A 439 6.04 -16.59 23.67
CA ALA A 439 5.94 -17.98 24.09
C ALA A 439 4.91 -18.75 23.24
N PRO A 440 5.16 -20.01 22.86
CA PRO A 440 4.32 -20.75 21.92
C PRO A 440 2.88 -20.91 22.44
N ILE A 441 1.93 -20.85 21.49
CA ILE A 441 0.51 -21.16 21.72
C ILE A 441 0.21 -22.43 20.93
N GLU A 442 -0.42 -23.40 21.57
CA GLU A 442 -0.80 -24.65 20.93
C GLU A 442 -2.25 -24.55 20.47
N ILE A 443 -2.51 -24.89 19.21
CA ILE A 443 -3.85 -24.80 18.61
C ILE A 443 -4.26 -26.18 18.12
N GLY A 444 -5.40 -26.67 18.61
CA GLY A 444 -6.05 -27.89 18.14
C GLY A 444 -7.32 -27.55 17.37
N LEU A 445 -7.54 -28.21 16.24
CA LEU A 445 -8.72 -28.05 15.39
C LEU A 445 -9.45 -29.39 15.32
N THR A 446 -10.76 -29.38 15.56
CA THR A 446 -11.62 -30.56 15.31
C THR A 446 -12.90 -30.10 14.63
N GLY A 447 -13.35 -30.85 13.63
CA GLY A 447 -14.55 -30.54 12.88
C GLY A 447 -15.27 -31.80 12.44
N HIS A 448 -16.57 -31.67 12.20
CA HIS A 448 -17.39 -32.77 11.71
C HIS A 448 -17.93 -32.43 10.33
N PHE A 449 -17.41 -33.09 9.28
CA PHE A 449 -18.06 -33.09 7.97
C PHE A 449 -19.38 -33.86 8.10
N LEU A 450 -20.45 -33.12 8.29
CA LEU A 450 -21.80 -33.61 8.50
C LEU A 450 -22.50 -33.84 7.16
N GLU A 451 -21.84 -34.47 6.17
CA GLU A 451 -22.45 -34.65 4.84
C GLU A 451 -22.11 -35.99 4.15
N GLU A 452 -21.83 -37.06 4.90
CA GLU A 452 -21.90 -38.41 4.31
C GLU A 452 -23.15 -39.16 4.78
N ARG A 453 -24.19 -39.16 3.94
CA ARG A 453 -25.31 -40.10 4.09
C ARG A 453 -24.89 -41.44 3.52
N THR A 454 -24.76 -42.44 4.40
CA THR A 454 -24.58 -43.82 3.93
C THR A 454 -25.79 -44.25 3.11
N THR A 455 -25.61 -45.17 2.17
CA THR A 455 -26.71 -45.73 1.37
C THR A 455 -27.83 -46.27 2.26
N GLN A 456 -27.47 -46.89 3.39
CA GLN A 456 -28.41 -47.40 4.38
C GLN A 456 -29.22 -46.30 5.10
N MET A 457 -28.59 -45.15 5.38
CA MET A 457 -29.31 -44.01 5.96
C MET A 457 -30.28 -43.41 4.94
N GLN A 458 -29.89 -43.33 3.67
CA GLN A 458 -30.77 -42.84 2.61
C GLN A 458 -31.99 -43.75 2.43
N GLU A 459 -31.79 -45.08 2.39
CA GLU A 459 -32.88 -46.06 2.33
C GLU A 459 -33.83 -45.97 3.54
N PHE A 460 -33.29 -45.73 4.74
CA PHE A 460 -34.11 -45.53 5.94
C PHE A 460 -34.94 -44.25 5.87
N LEU A 461 -34.35 -43.14 5.42
CA LEU A 461 -35.06 -41.86 5.27
C LEU A 461 -36.16 -41.96 4.21
N ASP A 462 -35.90 -42.64 3.10
CA ASP A 462 -36.87 -42.85 2.02
C ASP A 462 -38.04 -43.75 2.45
N ALA A 463 -37.84 -44.58 3.47
CA ALA A 463 -38.89 -45.42 4.06
C ALA A 463 -39.79 -44.67 5.07
N LEU A 464 -39.42 -43.45 5.48
CA LEU A 464 -40.24 -42.66 6.38
C LEU A 464 -41.47 -42.09 5.65
N PRO A 465 -42.64 -42.05 6.29
CA PRO A 465 -43.82 -41.40 5.72
C PRO A 465 -43.56 -39.93 5.36
N SER A 466 -44.18 -39.45 4.28
CA SER A 466 -43.95 -38.10 3.72
C SER A 466 -44.28 -36.93 4.66
N TRP A 467 -44.97 -37.18 5.77
CA TRP A 467 -45.29 -36.19 6.80
C TRP A 467 -44.25 -36.14 7.94
N VAL A 468 -43.23 -36.99 7.90
CA VAL A 468 -42.14 -36.98 8.89
C VAL A 468 -41.13 -35.90 8.53
N HIS A 469 -40.87 -35.00 9.48
CA HIS A 469 -39.77 -34.05 9.40
C HIS A 469 -38.58 -34.59 10.18
N VAL A 470 -37.48 -34.85 9.49
CA VAL A 470 -36.25 -35.37 10.11
C VAL A 470 -35.39 -34.19 10.54
N ALA A 471 -35.22 -34.04 11.85
CA ALA A 471 -34.24 -33.13 12.43
C ALA A 471 -32.97 -33.95 12.74
N GLU A 472 -31.87 -33.62 12.06
CA GLU A 472 -30.59 -34.26 12.29
C GLU A 472 -29.98 -33.70 13.59
N ILE A 473 -29.81 -34.55 14.61
CA ILE A 473 -29.06 -34.22 15.83
C ILE A 473 -27.76 -35.01 15.85
N VAL A 474 -26.67 -34.32 16.15
CA VAL A 474 -25.30 -34.84 16.12
C VAL A 474 -25.10 -35.95 17.16
N SER A 475 -24.55 -37.08 16.72
CA SER A 475 -24.03 -38.15 17.60
C SER A 475 -22.58 -38.42 17.20
N THR A 476 -21.63 -38.07 18.07
CA THR A 476 -20.20 -38.33 17.90
C THR A 476 -19.89 -39.82 18.04
N TRP A 477 -19.17 -40.46 17.10
CA TRP A 477 -18.15 -41.51 17.38
C TRP A 477 -17.31 -41.86 16.13
N ARG A 478 -16.08 -41.34 16.04
CA ARG A 478 -14.83 -42.12 15.88
C ARG A 478 -13.67 -41.17 16.15
N SER A 479 -12.89 -41.47 17.18
CA SER A 479 -11.73 -40.69 17.60
C SER A 479 -10.65 -40.70 16.50
N GLN A 480 -10.23 -39.53 16.06
CA GLN A 480 -8.86 -39.32 15.60
C GLN A 480 -8.29 -38.17 16.42
N VAL A 481 -7.38 -38.52 17.32
CA VAL A 481 -6.40 -37.59 17.87
C VAL A 481 -5.32 -37.50 16.80
N ILE A 482 -5.09 -36.31 16.25
CA ILE A 482 -3.86 -35.95 15.55
C ILE A 482 -3.20 -34.87 16.39
#